data_AF-A0A924NW53-F1
#
_entry.id   AF-A0A924NW53-F1
#
_cell.length_a   1.000
_cell.length_b   1.000
_cell.length_c   1.000
_cell.angle_alpha   90.00
_cell.angle_beta   90.00
_cell.angle_gamma   90.00
#
_symmetry.space_group_name_H-M   'P 1'
#
loop_
_entity.id
_entity.type
_entity.pdbx_description
1 polymer ?
#
loop_
_entity_poly.entity_id
_entity_poly.type
_entity_poly.pdbx_seq_one_letter_code
_entity_poly.pdbx_strand_id
1 'polypeptide(L)'
;MTTMAQAGPKEITIRGIVLGIVITLIFTAAQVYLGLKVGLTFATSIPAAVISMALLSAFRDATIQENNIVQTIASAAGTLASVIFVLPGLLMIGWWANVPFWPTFGACAIGGVLGVMYTVPLRRALVSQSDLPYPEGVAAAEVLKVGTSSRSGAAEGKVGLMAVVWGSVASALFAAAAGAKLLAAEVAVYFKVGQGATGIGAASSLALLGAGHLMGITVGIAMLAGLVIAWGVLVPILTSMEPSATLSA
;
A
#
# COMPACT_ATOMS: atom_id res chain seq x y z
N MET A 1 41.67 -1.97 -28.87
CA MET A 1 40.81 -3.15 -28.66
C MET A 1 39.42 -2.66 -28.32
N THR A 2 38.53 -2.68 -29.30
CA THR A 2 37.11 -2.36 -29.17
C THR A 2 36.46 -3.39 -28.27
N THR A 3 36.16 -3.02 -27.03
CA THR A 3 35.28 -3.78 -26.15
C THR A 3 33.92 -3.85 -26.83
N MET A 4 33.61 -5.01 -27.39
CA MET A 4 32.25 -5.32 -27.82
C MET A 4 31.35 -5.10 -26.61
N ALA A 5 30.38 -4.19 -26.73
CA ALA A 5 29.28 -4.06 -25.79
C ALA A 5 28.58 -5.42 -25.74
N GLN A 6 28.89 -6.20 -24.71
CA GLN A 6 28.18 -7.42 -24.37
C GLN A 6 26.72 -7.02 -24.28
N ALA A 7 25.87 -7.49 -25.20
CA ALA A 7 24.44 -7.23 -25.15
C ALA A 7 23.97 -7.68 -23.77
N GLY A 8 23.68 -6.71 -22.90
CA GLY A 8 23.29 -6.97 -21.53
C GLY A 8 22.05 -7.87 -21.50
N PRO A 9 21.83 -8.63 -20.42
CA PRO A 9 20.58 -9.38 -20.25
C PRO A 9 19.38 -8.45 -20.54
N LYS A 10 18.30 -8.96 -21.13
CA LYS A 10 17.08 -8.17 -21.37
C LYS A 10 16.50 -7.70 -20.03
N GLU A 11 16.80 -6.47 -19.64
CA GLU A 11 16.31 -5.85 -18.41
C GLU A 11 14.98 -5.13 -18.66
N ILE A 12 14.90 -4.36 -19.74
CA ILE A 12 13.71 -3.58 -20.10
C ILE A 12 13.00 -4.27 -21.26
N THR A 13 11.77 -4.70 -21.03
CA THR A 13 10.90 -5.32 -22.03
C THR A 13 9.56 -4.58 -22.08
N ILE A 14 8.94 -4.52 -23.26
CA ILE A 14 7.61 -3.92 -23.41
C ILE A 14 6.59 -4.68 -22.56
N ARG A 15 6.67 -6.02 -22.55
CA ARG A 15 5.77 -6.87 -21.75
C ARG A 15 5.91 -6.61 -20.25
N GLY A 16 7.14 -6.43 -19.73
CA GLY A 16 7.40 -6.10 -18.33
C GLY A 16 6.88 -4.71 -17.97
N ILE A 17 7.07 -3.72 -18.85
CA ILE A 17 6.50 -2.37 -18.64
C ILE A 17 4.97 -2.42 -18.56
N VAL A 18 4.32 -3.09 -19.52
CA VAL A 18 2.86 -3.22 -19.55
C VAL A 18 2.36 -3.96 -18.30
N LEU A 19 3.01 -5.05 -17.92
CA LEU A 19 2.67 -5.79 -16.71
C LEU A 19 2.83 -4.93 -15.45
N GLY A 20 3.92 -4.20 -15.34
CA GLY A 20 4.18 -3.25 -14.24
C GLY A 20 3.11 -2.17 -14.14
N ILE A 21 2.71 -1.57 -15.26
CA ILE A 21 1.65 -0.55 -15.29
C ILE A 21 0.32 -1.14 -14.80
N VAL A 22 -0.07 -2.32 -15.30
CA VAL A 22 -1.33 -2.97 -14.90
C VAL A 22 -1.33 -3.28 -13.41
N ILE A 23 -0.25 -3.87 -12.89
CA ILE A 23 -0.10 -4.17 -11.45
C ILE A 23 -0.16 -2.86 -10.64
N THR A 24 0.54 -1.81 -11.08
CA THR A 24 0.55 -0.51 -10.42
C THR A 24 -0.84 0.08 -10.31
N LEU A 25 -1.61 0.09 -11.40
CA LEU A 25 -2.98 0.63 -11.41
C LEU A 25 -3.88 -0.10 -10.40
N ILE A 26 -3.81 -1.43 -10.36
CA ILE A 26 -4.59 -2.25 -9.43
C ILE A 26 -4.19 -1.95 -7.98
N PHE A 27 -2.90 -1.94 -7.68
CA PHE A 27 -2.42 -1.67 -6.33
C PHE A 27 -2.66 -0.22 -5.90
N THR A 28 -2.56 0.76 -6.79
CA THR A 28 -2.92 2.14 -6.49
C THR A 28 -4.40 2.26 -6.14
N ALA A 29 -5.29 1.63 -6.91
CA ALA A 29 -6.72 1.62 -6.59
C ALA A 29 -7.00 0.98 -5.22
N ALA A 30 -6.35 -0.16 -4.93
CA ALA A 30 -6.48 -0.84 -3.64
C ALA A 30 -5.97 0.02 -2.47
N GLN A 31 -4.82 0.69 -2.65
CA GLN A 31 -4.20 1.55 -1.65
C GLN A 31 -5.01 2.83 -1.41
N VAL A 32 -5.56 3.42 -2.46
CA VAL A 32 -6.45 4.57 -2.34
C VAL A 32 -7.72 4.19 -1.58
N TYR A 33 -8.34 3.05 -1.90
CA TYR A 33 -9.52 2.57 -1.18
C TYR A 33 -9.22 2.29 0.29
N LEU A 34 -8.18 1.49 0.58
CA LEU A 34 -7.86 1.10 1.96
C LEU A 34 -7.35 2.28 2.78
N GLY A 35 -6.58 3.19 2.18
CA GLY A 35 -6.09 4.36 2.88
C GLY A 35 -7.19 5.40 3.11
N LEU A 36 -8.19 5.56 2.22
CA LEU A 36 -9.36 6.39 2.52
C LEU A 36 -10.28 5.75 3.56
N LYS A 37 -10.41 4.41 3.55
CA LYS A 37 -11.31 3.69 4.48
C LYS A 37 -10.73 3.54 5.88
N VAL A 38 -9.43 3.27 6.00
CA VAL A 38 -8.79 2.88 7.27
C VAL A 38 -7.59 3.76 7.62
N GLY A 39 -7.16 4.66 6.74
CA GLY A 39 -6.04 5.57 7.00
C GLY A 39 -4.66 4.89 6.94
N LEU A 40 -4.58 3.65 6.45
CA LEU A 40 -3.34 2.87 6.40
C LEU A 40 -3.04 2.36 4.99
N THR A 41 -1.76 2.33 4.65
CA THR A 41 -1.23 1.81 3.38
C THR A 41 -0.23 0.68 3.66
N PHE A 42 -0.18 -0.34 2.82
CA PHE A 42 0.76 -1.46 2.95
C PHE A 42 1.76 -1.51 1.79
N ALA A 43 2.89 -2.19 1.99
CA ALA A 43 3.92 -2.32 0.96
C ALA A 43 3.42 -3.17 -0.23
N THR A 44 3.58 -2.66 -1.45
CA THR A 44 3.11 -3.30 -2.69
C THR A 44 4.19 -4.12 -3.39
N SER A 45 5.46 -3.92 -3.01
CA SER A 45 6.64 -4.45 -3.70
C SER A 45 6.72 -5.99 -3.69
N ILE A 46 6.50 -6.64 -2.54
CA ILE A 46 6.61 -8.11 -2.40
C ILE A 46 5.47 -8.84 -3.16
N PRO A 47 4.18 -8.49 -2.96
CA PRO A 47 3.10 -9.10 -3.74
C PRO A 47 3.26 -8.88 -5.25
N ALA A 48 3.70 -7.69 -5.67
CA ALA A 48 3.94 -7.40 -7.07
C ALA A 48 5.05 -8.29 -7.67
N ALA A 49 6.13 -8.54 -6.93
CA ALA A 49 7.19 -9.45 -7.36
C ALA A 49 6.67 -10.88 -7.55
N VAL A 50 5.87 -11.39 -6.61
CA VAL A 50 5.26 -12.74 -6.70
C VAL A 50 4.33 -12.86 -7.91
N ILE A 51 3.44 -11.87 -8.11
CA ILE A 51 2.51 -11.84 -9.24
C ILE A 51 3.29 -11.76 -10.57
N SER A 52 4.31 -10.90 -10.63
CA SER A 52 5.17 -10.74 -11.80
C SER A 52 5.86 -12.04 -12.17
N MET A 53 6.49 -12.72 -11.21
CA MET A 53 7.19 -13.97 -11.45
C MET A 53 6.24 -15.06 -11.94
N ALA A 54 5.05 -15.17 -11.34
CA ALA A 54 4.08 -16.17 -11.74
C ALA A 54 3.54 -15.93 -13.16
N LEU A 55 3.23 -14.68 -13.51
CA LEU A 55 2.74 -14.33 -14.85
C LEU A 55 3.84 -14.43 -15.91
N LEU A 56 5.07 -14.02 -15.58
CA LEU A 56 6.21 -14.12 -16.48
C LEU A 56 6.75 -15.57 -16.60
N SER A 57 6.44 -16.47 -15.66
CA SER A 57 6.80 -17.89 -15.75
C SER A 57 6.19 -18.61 -16.97
N ALA A 58 5.14 -18.04 -17.58
CA ALA A 58 4.58 -18.51 -18.84
C ALA A 58 5.52 -18.28 -20.04
N PHE A 59 6.51 -17.38 -19.91
CA PHE A 59 7.47 -17.06 -20.95
C PHE A 59 8.84 -17.66 -20.62
N ARG A 60 9.41 -18.41 -21.57
CA ARG A 60 10.71 -19.09 -21.38
C ARG A 60 11.91 -18.15 -21.25
N ASP A 61 11.75 -16.91 -21.71
CA ASP A 61 12.83 -15.89 -21.72
C ASP A 61 12.68 -14.86 -20.59
N ALA A 62 11.93 -15.16 -19.54
CA ALA A 62 11.76 -14.25 -18.40
C ALA A 62 13.05 -14.21 -17.55
N THR A 63 13.49 -13.01 -17.17
CA THR A 63 14.71 -12.79 -16.39
C THR A 63 14.41 -12.21 -15.01
N ILE A 64 15.38 -12.30 -14.09
CA ILE A 64 15.31 -11.63 -12.77
C ILE A 64 15.23 -10.11 -12.98
N GLN A 65 16.01 -9.58 -13.93
CA GLN A 65 16.07 -8.15 -14.23
C GLN A 65 14.71 -7.63 -14.72
N GLU A 66 14.02 -8.38 -15.58
CA GLU A 66 12.69 -8.04 -16.05
C GLU A 66 11.67 -7.99 -14.90
N ASN A 67 11.66 -9.00 -14.02
CA ASN A 67 10.81 -8.98 -12.83
C ASN A 67 11.15 -7.83 -11.87
N ASN A 68 12.43 -7.49 -11.72
CA ASN A 68 12.86 -6.36 -10.91
C ASN A 68 12.34 -5.02 -11.47
N ILE A 69 12.29 -4.86 -12.79
CA ILE A 69 11.66 -3.69 -13.42
C ILE A 69 10.16 -3.65 -13.13
N VAL A 70 9.44 -4.77 -13.27
CA VAL A 70 8.00 -4.85 -12.93
C VAL A 70 7.75 -4.46 -11.47
N GLN A 71 8.54 -5.02 -10.54
CA GLN A 71 8.48 -4.71 -9.12
C GLN A 71 8.76 -3.22 -8.85
N THR A 72 9.77 -2.65 -9.51
CA THR A 72 10.13 -1.23 -9.35
C THR A 72 9.00 -0.33 -9.80
N ILE A 73 8.36 -0.62 -10.93
CA ILE A 73 7.20 0.12 -11.42
C ILE A 73 6.04 -0.02 -10.41
N ALA A 74 5.76 -1.23 -9.93
CA ALA A 74 4.70 -1.50 -8.96
C ALA A 74 4.92 -0.86 -7.58
N SER A 75 6.18 -0.62 -7.18
CA SER A 75 6.51 0.06 -5.93
C SER A 75 6.04 1.54 -5.92
N ALA A 76 5.96 2.17 -7.10
CA ALA A 76 5.42 3.52 -7.23
C ALA A 76 3.93 3.63 -6.85
N ALA A 77 3.19 2.52 -6.82
CA ALA A 77 1.77 2.52 -6.47
C ALA A 77 1.51 3.13 -5.08
N GLY A 78 2.38 2.80 -4.10
CA GLY A 78 2.26 3.29 -2.73
C GLY A 78 2.52 4.78 -2.61
N THR A 79 3.57 5.29 -3.28
CA THR A 79 3.93 6.71 -3.21
C THR A 79 2.91 7.62 -3.89
N LEU A 80 2.33 7.17 -5.01
CA LEU A 80 1.26 7.88 -5.70
C LEU A 80 -0.04 7.91 -4.89
N ALA A 81 -0.32 6.86 -4.11
CA ALA A 81 -1.50 6.80 -3.27
C ALA A 81 -1.45 7.75 -2.07
N SER A 82 -0.28 8.25 -1.65
CA SER A 82 -0.13 9.18 -0.50
C SER A 82 -0.96 10.46 -0.59
N VAL A 83 -1.43 10.82 -1.80
CA VAL A 83 -2.35 11.95 -2.01
C VAL A 83 -3.65 11.83 -1.19
N ILE A 84 -4.05 10.62 -0.82
CA ILE A 84 -5.20 10.36 0.05
C ILE A 84 -5.09 10.97 1.44
N PHE A 85 -3.89 11.32 1.90
CA PHE A 85 -3.73 12.01 3.20
C PHE A 85 -3.90 13.52 3.08
N VAL A 86 -3.71 14.08 1.89
CA VAL A 86 -3.74 15.54 1.67
C VAL A 86 -5.12 16.00 1.19
N LEU A 87 -5.70 15.32 0.19
CA LEU A 87 -6.96 15.76 -0.43
C LEU A 87 -8.13 15.80 0.56
N PRO A 88 -8.40 14.75 1.36
CA PRO A 88 -9.47 14.80 2.35
C PRO A 88 -9.22 15.88 3.40
N GLY A 89 -7.96 16.11 3.80
CA GLY A 89 -7.61 17.18 4.74
C GLY A 89 -7.99 18.58 4.22
N LEU A 90 -7.76 18.85 2.94
CA LEU A 90 -8.17 20.12 2.31
C LEU A 90 -9.69 20.31 2.27
N LEU A 91 -10.46 19.23 2.13
CA LEU A 91 -11.92 19.28 2.21
C LEU A 91 -12.39 19.49 3.65
N MET A 92 -11.78 18.79 4.62
CA MET A 92 -12.17 18.88 6.03
C MET A 92 -11.90 20.27 6.62
N ILE A 93 -10.83 20.96 6.19
CA ILE A 93 -10.52 22.35 6.61
C ILE A 93 -11.48 23.36 5.95
N GLY A 94 -12.28 22.94 4.96
CA GLY A 94 -13.22 23.80 4.25
C GLY A 94 -12.58 24.69 3.18
N TRP A 95 -11.30 24.48 2.84
CA TRP A 95 -10.64 25.21 1.77
C TRP A 95 -11.28 24.86 0.41
N TRP A 96 -11.59 23.57 0.19
CA TRP A 96 -12.27 23.11 -1.01
C TRP A 96 -13.68 22.60 -0.73
N ALA A 97 -14.67 23.20 -1.39
CA ALA A 97 -16.04 22.69 -1.41
C ALA A 97 -16.22 21.51 -2.40
N ASN A 98 -15.41 21.47 -3.46
CA ASN A 98 -15.35 20.39 -4.44
C ASN A 98 -13.89 20.18 -4.85
N VAL A 99 -13.50 18.95 -5.22
CA VAL A 99 -12.15 18.66 -5.73
C VAL A 99 -12.06 19.10 -7.19
N PRO A 100 -11.28 20.15 -7.53
CA PRO A 100 -11.16 20.58 -8.92
C PRO A 100 -10.25 19.58 -9.68
N PHE A 101 -10.84 18.78 -10.58
CA PHE A 101 -10.14 17.68 -11.24
C PHE A 101 -8.85 18.08 -11.94
N TRP A 102 -8.87 19.11 -12.79
CA TRP A 102 -7.69 19.49 -13.59
C TRP A 102 -6.52 20.04 -12.75
N PRO A 103 -6.74 20.97 -11.80
CA PRO A 103 -5.68 21.39 -10.88
C PRO A 103 -5.15 20.24 -10.02
N THR A 104 -6.03 19.39 -9.47
CA THR A 104 -5.62 18.24 -8.67
C THR A 104 -4.82 17.24 -9.50
N PHE A 105 -5.27 16.92 -10.70
CA PHE A 105 -4.56 16.04 -11.62
C PHE A 105 -3.18 16.63 -11.99
N GLY A 106 -3.12 17.91 -12.33
CA GLY A 106 -1.86 18.60 -12.63
C GLY A 106 -0.89 18.59 -11.45
N ALA A 107 -1.37 18.86 -10.23
CA ALA A 107 -0.57 18.80 -9.02
C ALA A 107 -0.04 17.38 -8.74
N CYS A 108 -0.89 16.36 -8.86
CA CYS A 108 -0.49 14.96 -8.71
C CYS A 108 0.51 14.53 -9.79
N ALA A 109 0.32 14.95 -11.04
CA ALA A 109 1.22 14.63 -12.15
C ALA A 109 2.60 15.26 -11.94
N ILE A 110 2.65 16.55 -11.61
CA ILE A 110 3.90 17.26 -11.29
C ILE A 110 4.57 16.65 -10.06
N GLY A 111 3.81 16.39 -9.00
CA GLY A 111 4.32 15.75 -7.78
C GLY A 111 4.89 14.35 -8.05
N GLY A 112 4.24 13.55 -8.90
CA GLY A 112 4.73 12.24 -9.32
C GLY A 112 6.03 12.33 -10.12
N VAL A 113 6.10 13.24 -11.10
CA VAL A 113 7.33 13.48 -11.88
C VAL A 113 8.47 13.97 -11.00
N LEU A 114 8.22 14.94 -10.13
CA LEU A 114 9.20 15.44 -9.16
C LEU A 114 9.68 14.32 -8.23
N GLY A 115 8.77 13.47 -7.75
CA GLY A 115 9.10 12.30 -6.93
C GLY A 115 10.07 11.36 -7.65
N VAL A 116 9.81 11.03 -8.92
CA VAL A 116 10.71 10.21 -9.73
C VAL A 116 12.06 10.90 -9.92
N MET A 117 12.10 12.19 -10.21
CA MET A 117 13.36 12.94 -10.35
C MET A 117 14.17 12.96 -9.05
N TYR A 118 13.50 13.07 -7.90
CA TYR A 118 14.14 13.11 -6.58
C TYR A 118 14.73 11.76 -6.14
N THR A 119 14.37 10.66 -6.79
CA THR A 119 15.00 9.35 -6.54
C THR A 119 16.50 9.36 -6.86
N VAL A 120 16.94 10.14 -7.84
CA VAL A 120 18.35 10.21 -8.27
C VAL A 120 19.26 10.74 -7.15
N PRO A 121 19.01 11.93 -6.56
CA PRO A 121 19.82 12.40 -5.44
C PRO A 121 19.62 11.57 -4.17
N LEU A 122 18.39 11.13 -3.87
CA LEU A 122 18.12 10.30 -2.69
C LEU A 122 18.85 8.98 -2.73
N ARG A 123 18.92 8.31 -3.88
CA ARG A 123 19.68 7.07 -4.04
C ARG A 123 21.15 7.27 -3.68
N ARG A 124 21.74 8.39 -4.09
CA ARG A 124 23.14 8.69 -3.77
C ARG A 124 23.35 8.90 -2.27
N ALA A 125 22.48 9.67 -1.62
CA ALA A 125 22.58 10.00 -0.20
C ALA A 125 22.28 8.79 0.71
N LEU A 126 21.22 8.04 0.39
CA LEU A 126 20.73 6.96 1.24
C LEU A 126 21.41 5.62 0.94
N VAL A 127 21.71 5.29 -0.32
CA VAL A 127 22.23 3.96 -0.69
C VAL A 127 23.74 3.97 -0.85
N SER A 128 24.28 4.95 -1.58
CA SER A 128 25.71 4.93 -1.94
C SER A 128 26.63 5.51 -0.87
N GLN A 129 26.11 6.33 0.05
CA GLN A 129 26.89 7.08 1.04
C GLN A 129 26.53 6.74 2.49
N SER A 130 25.64 5.77 2.71
CA SER A 130 25.15 5.42 4.05
C SER A 130 25.01 3.90 4.19
N ASP A 131 25.46 3.36 5.32
CA ASP A 131 25.34 1.92 5.66
C ASP A 131 23.98 1.58 6.29
N LEU A 132 22.92 2.27 5.88
CA LEU A 132 21.58 2.00 6.39
C LEU A 132 21.08 0.62 5.90
N PRO A 133 20.49 -0.21 6.77
CA PRO A 133 19.89 -1.48 6.36
C PRO A 133 18.72 -1.26 5.39
N TYR A 134 18.64 -2.07 4.34
CA TYR A 134 17.54 -2.08 3.35
C TYR A 134 16.67 -3.34 3.46
N PRO A 135 15.93 -3.54 4.57
CA PRO A 135 15.26 -4.81 4.85
C PRO A 135 14.20 -5.18 3.79
N GLU A 136 13.37 -4.23 3.37
CA GLU A 136 12.33 -4.50 2.36
C GLU A 136 12.93 -4.80 0.98
N GLY A 137 13.91 -4.01 0.55
CA GLY A 137 14.60 -4.21 -0.73
C GLY A 137 15.34 -5.54 -0.79
N VAL A 138 16.00 -5.92 0.31
CA VAL A 138 16.67 -7.22 0.44
C VAL A 138 15.65 -8.36 0.42
N ALA A 139 14.55 -8.24 1.15
CA ALA A 139 13.49 -9.26 1.16
C ALA A 139 12.88 -9.47 -0.24
N ALA A 140 12.57 -8.38 -0.95
CA ALA A 140 12.03 -8.45 -2.30
C ALA A 140 13.04 -9.05 -3.29
N ALA A 141 14.32 -8.69 -3.19
CA ALA A 141 15.39 -9.29 -3.99
C ALA A 141 15.54 -10.79 -3.72
N GLU A 142 15.40 -11.21 -2.46
CA GLU A 142 15.48 -12.63 -2.10
C GLU A 142 14.30 -13.43 -2.68
N VAL A 143 13.09 -12.86 -2.65
CA VAL A 143 11.91 -13.44 -3.30
C VAL A 143 12.14 -13.60 -4.81
N LEU A 144 12.70 -12.59 -5.47
CA LEU A 144 13.04 -12.67 -6.91
C LEU A 144 14.13 -13.72 -7.22
N LYS A 145 15.16 -13.83 -6.38
CA LYS A 145 16.23 -14.82 -6.54
C LYS A 145 15.71 -16.24 -6.36
N VAL A 146 14.94 -16.49 -5.30
CA VAL A 146 14.35 -17.80 -5.00
C VAL A 146 13.40 -18.22 -6.13
N GLY A 147 12.54 -17.31 -6.60
CA GLY A 147 11.61 -17.60 -7.68
C GLY A 147 12.24 -17.84 -9.06
N THR A 148 13.50 -17.44 -9.28
CA THR A 148 14.17 -17.57 -10.59
C THR A 148 15.34 -18.55 -10.62
N SER A 149 15.99 -18.83 -9.49
CA SER A 149 17.22 -19.65 -9.43
C SER A 149 16.96 -21.16 -9.51
N SER A 150 15.69 -21.60 -9.53
CA SER A 150 15.35 -23.01 -9.44
C SER A 150 14.31 -23.42 -10.49
N ARG A 151 14.41 -24.64 -11.04
CA ARG A 151 13.31 -25.24 -11.83
C ARG A 151 12.03 -25.42 -10.99
N SER A 152 12.18 -25.39 -9.66
CA SER A 152 11.10 -25.27 -8.66
C SER A 152 10.59 -23.84 -8.45
N GLY A 153 11.29 -22.82 -8.92
CA GLY A 153 10.90 -21.40 -8.78
C GLY A 153 9.61 -21.06 -9.53
N ALA A 154 9.35 -21.74 -10.65
CA ALA A 154 8.04 -21.68 -11.32
C ALA A 154 6.93 -22.33 -10.49
N ALA A 155 7.24 -23.35 -9.68
CA ALA A 155 6.28 -23.95 -8.76
C ALA A 155 6.03 -23.03 -7.54
N GLU A 156 7.07 -22.42 -6.99
CA GLU A 156 6.96 -21.44 -5.90
C GLU A 156 6.23 -20.16 -6.32
N GLY A 157 6.51 -19.64 -7.52
CA GLY A 157 5.75 -18.53 -8.10
C GLY A 157 4.28 -18.89 -8.29
N LYS A 158 3.97 -20.12 -8.73
CA LYS A 158 2.59 -20.62 -8.80
C LYS A 158 1.94 -20.78 -7.44
N VAL A 159 2.65 -21.25 -6.43
CA VAL A 159 2.14 -21.34 -5.04
C VAL A 159 1.85 -19.95 -4.48
N GLY A 160 2.77 -19.00 -4.69
CA GLY A 160 2.58 -17.60 -4.31
C GLY A 160 1.39 -16.97 -5.02
N LEU A 161 1.24 -17.20 -6.33
CA LEU A 161 0.09 -16.73 -7.09
C LEU A 161 -1.22 -17.39 -6.61
N MET A 162 -1.21 -18.69 -6.31
CA MET A 162 -2.38 -19.38 -5.76
C MET A 162 -2.75 -18.83 -4.39
N ALA A 163 -1.77 -18.49 -3.54
CA ALA A 163 -2.02 -17.83 -2.27
C ALA A 163 -2.67 -16.44 -2.47
N VAL A 164 -2.19 -15.65 -3.45
CA VAL A 164 -2.79 -14.36 -3.80
C VAL A 164 -4.22 -14.54 -4.32
N VAL A 165 -4.46 -15.52 -5.20
CA VAL A 165 -5.79 -15.80 -5.77
C VAL A 165 -6.76 -16.26 -4.70
N TRP A 166 -6.41 -17.28 -3.91
CA TRP A 166 -7.25 -17.78 -2.81
C TRP A 166 -7.49 -16.70 -1.75
N GLY A 167 -6.47 -15.92 -1.39
CA GLY A 167 -6.60 -14.79 -0.49
C GLY A 167 -7.53 -13.71 -1.02
N SER A 168 -7.46 -13.41 -2.33
CA SER A 168 -8.34 -12.44 -3.00
C SER A 168 -9.78 -12.94 -3.05
N VAL A 169 -10.00 -14.21 -3.37
CA VAL A 169 -11.34 -14.83 -3.39
C VAL A 169 -11.94 -14.87 -1.99
N ALA A 170 -11.17 -15.31 -0.98
CA ALA A 170 -11.62 -15.30 0.41
C ALA A 170 -11.97 -13.88 0.89
N SER A 171 -11.13 -12.89 0.54
CA SER A 171 -11.39 -11.48 0.84
C SER A 171 -12.65 -10.94 0.15
N ALA A 172 -12.87 -11.32 -1.11
CA ALA A 172 -14.06 -10.92 -1.86
C ALA A 172 -15.34 -11.56 -1.30
N LEU A 173 -15.30 -12.85 -0.95
CA LEU A 173 -16.41 -13.55 -0.31
C LEU A 173 -16.74 -12.95 1.07
N PHE A 174 -15.71 -12.66 1.87
CA PHE A 174 -15.90 -11.98 3.15
C PHE A 174 -16.50 -10.59 2.97
N ALA A 175 -16.02 -9.80 2.00
CA ALA A 175 -16.57 -8.49 1.68
C ALA A 175 -18.04 -8.58 1.20
N ALA A 176 -18.37 -9.59 0.40
CA ALA A 176 -19.74 -9.84 -0.05
C ALA A 176 -20.66 -10.26 1.10
N ALA A 177 -20.20 -11.14 2.01
CA ALA A 177 -20.94 -11.55 3.19
C ALA A 177 -21.15 -10.41 4.19
N ALA A 178 -20.13 -9.58 4.39
CA ALA A 178 -20.21 -8.35 5.17
C ALA A 178 -21.19 -7.34 4.54
N GLY A 179 -21.16 -7.18 3.21
CA GLY A 179 -22.10 -6.34 2.45
C GLY A 179 -23.54 -6.84 2.50
N ALA A 180 -23.73 -8.16 2.54
CA ALA A 180 -25.03 -8.80 2.74
C ALA A 180 -25.54 -8.74 4.19
N LYS A 181 -24.81 -8.06 5.09
CA LYS A 181 -25.09 -7.97 6.55
C LYS A 181 -25.13 -9.33 7.27
N LEU A 182 -24.56 -10.37 6.67
CA LEU A 182 -24.43 -11.69 7.30
C LEU A 182 -23.29 -11.71 8.34
N LEU A 183 -22.36 -10.76 8.24
CA LEU A 183 -21.25 -10.56 9.17
C LEU A 183 -21.23 -9.10 9.64
N ALA A 184 -20.93 -8.87 10.92
CA ALA A 184 -20.76 -7.53 11.47
C ALA A 184 -19.48 -6.89 10.90
N ALA A 185 -19.63 -6.07 9.86
CA ALA A 185 -18.52 -5.38 9.20
C ALA A 185 -17.83 -4.37 10.13
N GLU A 186 -18.61 -3.73 10.99
CA GLU A 186 -18.15 -2.71 11.93
C GLU A 186 -19.08 -2.65 13.14
N VAL A 187 -18.49 -2.59 14.34
CA VAL A 187 -19.20 -2.36 15.60
C VAL A 187 -18.54 -1.14 16.23
N ALA A 188 -19.26 -0.02 16.27
CA ALA A 188 -18.82 1.19 16.96
C ALA A 188 -19.81 1.54 18.07
N VAL A 189 -19.29 1.73 19.28
CA VAL A 189 -20.07 2.16 20.44
C VAL A 189 -19.49 3.48 20.93
N TYR A 190 -20.30 4.53 20.85
CA TYR A 190 -19.96 5.84 21.39
C TYR A 190 -20.64 6.03 22.74
N PHE A 191 -19.91 6.52 23.72
CA PHE A 191 -20.41 6.79 25.05
C PHE A 191 -19.88 8.13 25.57
N LYS A 192 -20.70 8.81 26.38
CA LYS A 192 -20.32 10.08 27.00
C LYS A 192 -19.48 9.80 28.24
N VAL A 193 -18.41 10.55 28.43
CA VAL A 193 -17.57 10.56 29.63
C VAL A 193 -17.56 12.00 30.16
N GLY A 194 -18.41 12.27 31.16
CA GLY A 194 -18.64 13.63 31.66
C GLY A 194 -19.31 14.53 30.61
N GLN A 195 -18.71 15.69 30.33
CA GLN A 195 -19.15 16.63 29.28
C GLN A 195 -18.58 16.31 27.89
N GLY A 196 -17.62 15.37 27.80
CA GLY A 196 -17.01 14.93 26.54
C GLY A 196 -17.62 13.63 26.00
N ALA A 197 -17.38 13.33 24.74
CA ALA A 197 -17.75 12.06 24.11
C ALA A 197 -16.50 11.25 23.76
N THR A 198 -16.59 9.92 23.87
CA THR A 198 -15.58 8.98 23.37
C THR A 198 -16.27 7.78 22.74
N GLY A 199 -15.52 6.91 22.08
CA GLY A 199 -16.07 5.71 21.48
C GLY A 199 -15.02 4.65 21.22
N ILE A 200 -15.49 3.41 21.13
CA ILE A 200 -14.68 2.25 20.77
C ILE A 200 -15.31 1.62 19.55
N GLY A 201 -14.51 1.48 18.49
CA GLY A 201 -14.89 0.84 17.24
C GLY A 201 -14.03 -0.38 16.96
N ALA A 202 -14.65 -1.44 16.46
CA ALA A 202 -13.99 -2.62 15.92
C ALA A 202 -14.53 -2.90 14.52
N ALA A 203 -13.65 -2.93 13.52
CA ALA A 203 -13.99 -3.30 12.16
C ALA A 203 -13.41 -4.67 11.83
N SER A 204 -14.23 -5.55 11.27
CA SER A 204 -13.77 -6.86 10.80
C SER A 204 -13.38 -6.76 9.32
N SER A 205 -12.10 -6.99 9.01
CA SER A 205 -11.58 -6.94 7.65
C SER A 205 -10.40 -7.88 7.47
N LEU A 206 -10.50 -8.80 6.52
CA LEU A 206 -9.40 -9.69 6.15
C LEU A 206 -8.17 -8.91 5.66
N ALA A 207 -8.37 -7.75 5.03
CA ALA A 207 -7.27 -6.87 4.63
C ALA A 207 -6.54 -6.30 5.85
N LEU A 208 -7.26 -5.94 6.92
CA LEU A 208 -6.65 -5.43 8.16
C LEU A 208 -5.99 -6.53 8.98
N LEU A 209 -6.56 -7.73 8.98
CA LEU A 209 -5.92 -8.90 9.57
C LEU A 209 -4.60 -9.24 8.86
N GLY A 210 -4.60 -9.23 7.53
CA GLY A 210 -3.39 -9.42 6.73
C GLY A 210 -2.35 -8.33 6.97
N ALA A 211 -2.75 -7.06 6.93
CA ALA A 211 -1.86 -5.92 7.20
C ALA A 211 -1.28 -5.97 8.62
N GLY A 212 -2.08 -6.31 9.64
CA GLY A 212 -1.62 -6.47 11.02
C GLY A 212 -0.61 -7.60 11.18
N HIS A 213 -0.82 -8.72 10.49
CA HIS A 213 0.14 -9.83 10.48
C HIS A 213 1.49 -9.43 9.85
N LEU A 214 1.47 -8.59 8.82
CA LEU A 214 2.69 -8.08 8.16
C LEU A 214 3.44 -7.04 9.01
N MET A 215 2.72 -6.17 9.72
CA MET A 215 3.30 -5.07 10.52
C MET A 215 3.88 -5.54 11.86
N GLY A 216 3.38 -6.67 12.38
CA GLY A 216 3.86 -7.25 13.63
C GLY A 216 3.38 -6.51 14.89
N ILE A 217 3.76 -7.06 16.05
CA ILE A 217 3.25 -6.62 17.36
C ILE A 217 3.76 -5.22 17.72
N THR A 218 5.00 -4.88 17.37
CA THR A 218 5.60 -3.58 17.74
C THR A 218 4.83 -2.40 17.14
N VAL A 219 4.51 -2.47 15.85
CA VAL A 219 3.68 -1.45 15.18
C VAL A 219 2.26 -1.47 15.73
N GLY A 220 1.71 -2.66 16.00
CA GLY A 220 0.38 -2.80 16.61
C GLY A 220 0.26 -2.11 17.97
N ILE A 221 1.27 -2.24 18.85
CA ILE A 221 1.31 -1.57 20.16
C ILE A 221 1.41 -0.05 19.98
N ALA A 222 2.26 0.42 19.06
CA ALA A 222 2.37 1.85 18.78
C ALA A 222 1.04 2.46 18.29
N MET A 223 0.33 1.74 17.41
CA MET A 223 -1.01 2.15 16.96
C MET A 223 -2.04 2.11 18.08
N LEU A 224 -2.00 1.10 18.96
CA LEU A 224 -2.89 1.01 20.12
C LEU A 224 -2.65 2.16 21.10
N ALA A 225 -1.38 2.51 21.37
CA ALA A 225 -1.04 3.68 22.16
C ALA A 225 -1.58 4.97 21.51
N GLY A 226 -1.41 5.13 20.19
CA GLY A 226 -1.99 6.24 19.43
C GLY A 226 -3.51 6.31 19.54
N LEU A 227 -4.21 5.17 19.48
CA LEU A 227 -5.66 5.07 19.65
C LEU A 227 -6.09 5.55 21.05
N VAL A 228 -5.39 5.09 22.10
CA VAL A 228 -5.66 5.49 23.49
C VAL A 228 -5.44 6.99 23.69
N ILE A 229 -4.36 7.55 23.12
CA ILE A 229 -4.10 9.00 23.19
C ILE A 229 -5.19 9.78 22.45
N ALA A 230 -5.54 9.38 21.23
CA ALA A 230 -6.52 10.07 20.42
C ALA A 230 -7.93 10.01 21.03
N TRP A 231 -8.46 8.80 21.23
CA TRP A 231 -9.85 8.60 21.66
C TRP A 231 -10.04 8.62 23.17
N GLY A 232 -9.03 8.24 23.94
CA GLY A 232 -9.08 8.26 25.40
C GLY A 232 -8.77 9.62 26.02
N VAL A 233 -7.93 10.45 25.38
CA VAL A 233 -7.48 11.73 25.93
C VAL A 233 -7.90 12.92 25.08
N LEU A 234 -7.48 12.98 23.81
CA LEU A 234 -7.68 14.17 22.97
C LEU A 234 -9.16 14.42 22.63
N VAL A 235 -9.89 13.40 22.17
CA VAL A 235 -11.30 13.54 21.76
C VAL A 235 -12.20 13.99 22.94
N PRO A 236 -12.13 13.39 24.14
CA PRO A 236 -12.90 13.87 25.29
C PRO A 236 -12.58 15.31 25.70
N ILE A 237 -11.29 15.70 25.67
CA ILE A 237 -10.87 17.07 26.00
C ILE A 237 -11.43 18.05 24.98
N LEU A 238 -11.21 17.81 23.68
CA LEU A 238 -11.66 18.69 22.61
C LEU A 238 -13.19 18.82 22.57
N THR A 239 -13.92 17.71 22.74
CA THR A 239 -15.39 17.73 22.77
C THR A 239 -15.96 18.40 24.03
N SER A 240 -15.21 18.43 25.13
CA SER A 240 -15.59 19.19 26.33
C SER A 240 -15.31 20.68 26.23
N MET A 241 -14.29 21.07 25.45
CA MET A 241 -13.90 22.48 25.23
C MET A 241 -14.77 23.16 24.17
N GLU A 242 -15.17 22.42 23.14
CA GLU A 242 -16.16 22.85 22.15
C GLU A 242 -17.34 21.88 22.14
N PRO A 243 -18.34 22.08 23.02
CA PRO A 243 -19.57 21.28 22.98
C PRO A 243 -20.26 21.55 21.65
N SER A 244 -20.16 20.61 20.71
CA SER A 244 -20.86 20.69 19.43
C SER A 244 -22.34 20.97 19.69
N ALA A 245 -22.85 22.10 19.21
CA ALA A 245 -24.24 22.57 19.40
C ALA A 245 -25.31 21.68 18.72
N THR A 246 -24.96 20.46 18.29
CA THR A 246 -25.77 19.58 17.43
C THR A 246 -25.85 18.14 17.96
N LEU A 247 -25.89 17.95 19.28
CA LEU A 247 -26.18 16.65 19.91
C LEU A 247 -27.35 16.76 20.92
N SER A 248 -28.26 17.70 20.66
CA SER A 248 -29.59 17.78 21.27
C SER A 248 -30.67 17.61 20.19
N ALA A 249 -30.92 16.36 19.81
CA ALA A 249 -32.18 15.88 19.25
C ALA A 249 -32.31 14.40 19.61
#